data_AF-A0A383EXB9-F1
#
_entry.id   AF-A0A383EXB9-F1
#
_cell.length_a   1.000
_cell.length_b   1.000
_cell.length_c   1.000
_cell.angle_alpha   90.00
_cell.angle_beta   90.00
_cell.angle_gamma   90.00
#
_symmetry.space_group_name_H-M   'P 1'
#
loop_
_entity.id
_entity.type
_entity.pdbx_description
1 polymer ?
#
loop_
_entity_poly.entity_id
_entity_poly.type
_entity_poly.pdbx_seq_one_letter_code
_entity_poly.pdbx_strand_id
1 'polypeptide(L)'
;MKINKRRTGTIGASKDAFNQLIELIGDKPIGDYNNVDGREYRNALSKLPSNRTKNPKYRDKTLKEILSKDIPVKDRISQTTQKLINSKISGFFNYCLDEYPDYVGSNVFRKKYQQVSSVKLKDKKEYFTDEDLHLIFNPKTFLPYIFENQFSKIQYPYYFIPILAVFTGCRIEEICMMRVKDVIKENGVWVYKIREEGEYGEEETQVKNSYSERTLPL
;
A
#
# COMPACT_ATOMS: atom_id res chain seq x y z
N MET A 1 -3.55 25.36 12.42
CA MET A 1 -3.26 23.94 12.11
C MET A 1 -3.90 23.61 10.76
N LYS A 2 -3.13 23.37 9.69
CA LYS A 2 -3.72 22.94 8.40
C LYS A 2 -4.36 21.57 8.64
N ILE A 3 -5.68 21.44 8.50
CA ILE A 3 -6.38 20.15 8.56
C ILE A 3 -5.86 19.36 7.37
N ASN A 4 -4.87 18.51 7.64
CA ASN A 4 -4.25 17.67 6.63
C ASN A 4 -5.25 16.55 6.34
N LYS A 5 -6.19 16.80 5.43
CA LYS A 5 -7.21 15.81 5.09
C LYS A 5 -6.48 14.56 4.57
N ARG A 6 -6.66 13.42 5.23
CA ARG A 6 -6.09 12.11 4.85
C ARG A 6 -7.18 11.24 4.27
N ARG A 7 -6.87 10.50 3.21
CA ARG A 7 -7.83 9.61 2.55
C ARG A 7 -8.29 8.52 3.53
N THR A 8 -9.53 8.07 3.40
CA THR A 8 -10.18 7.08 4.28
C THR A 8 -9.35 5.81 4.48
N GLY A 9 -8.77 5.27 3.40
CA GLY A 9 -7.89 4.09 3.49
C GLY A 9 -6.62 4.32 4.33
N THR A 10 -6.09 5.54 4.33
CA THR A 10 -4.93 5.90 5.18
C THR A 10 -5.34 6.01 6.65
N ILE A 11 -6.54 6.54 6.91
CA ILE A 11 -7.11 6.62 8.26
C ILE A 11 -7.36 5.20 8.79
N GLY A 12 -8.00 4.33 8.01
CA GLY A 12 -8.24 2.93 8.36
C GLY A 12 -6.95 2.19 8.69
N ALA A 13 -5.93 2.28 7.83
CA ALA A 13 -4.63 1.66 8.09
C ALA A 13 -3.91 2.21 9.35
N SER A 14 -4.22 3.44 9.75
CA SER A 14 -3.68 4.03 10.99
C SER A 14 -4.46 3.54 12.21
N LYS A 15 -5.79 3.52 12.13
CA LYS A 15 -6.67 2.93 13.14
C LYS A 15 -6.29 1.47 13.43
N ASP A 16 -6.08 0.67 12.39
CA ASP A 16 -5.66 -0.73 12.53
C ASP A 16 -4.31 -0.87 13.26
N ALA A 17 -3.36 0.03 12.99
CA ALA A 17 -2.07 0.03 13.68
C ALA A 17 -2.20 0.36 15.16
N PHE A 18 -3.07 1.30 15.54
CA PHE A 18 -3.34 1.65 16.94
C PHE A 18 -4.11 0.56 17.68
N ASN A 19 -5.16 -0.01 17.06
CA ASN A 19 -5.87 -1.14 17.62
C ASN A 19 -4.92 -2.31 17.90
N GLN A 20 -3.99 -2.57 16.99
CA GLN A 20 -2.97 -3.59 17.18
C GLN A 20 -2.02 -3.27 18.35
N LEU A 21 -1.66 -2.00 18.55
CA LEU A 21 -0.85 -1.58 19.71
C LEU A 21 -1.62 -1.82 21.02
N ILE A 22 -2.87 -1.37 21.08
CA ILE A 22 -3.75 -1.52 22.24
C ILE A 22 -3.97 -2.98 22.59
N GLU A 23 -4.22 -3.84 21.60
CA GLU A 23 -4.44 -5.26 21.83
C GLU A 23 -3.18 -5.99 22.34
N LEU A 24 -1.99 -5.58 21.89
CA LEU A 24 -0.72 -6.20 22.27
C LEU A 24 -0.18 -5.72 23.61
N ILE A 25 -0.19 -4.40 23.84
CA ILE A 25 0.47 -3.74 24.98
C ILE A 25 -0.54 -3.26 26.03
N GLY A 26 -1.78 -3.06 25.64
CA GLY A 26 -2.83 -2.45 26.46
C GLY A 26 -3.13 -1.01 26.06
N ASP A 27 -4.34 -0.58 26.40
CA ASP A 27 -4.75 0.83 26.34
C ASP A 27 -4.25 1.53 27.60
N LYS A 28 -3.18 2.32 27.45
CA LYS A 28 -2.55 3.04 28.57
C LYS A 28 -2.57 4.54 28.28
N PRO A 29 -2.55 5.40 29.32
CA PRO A 29 -2.23 6.80 29.15
C PRO A 29 -0.92 6.99 28.37
N ILE A 30 -0.86 8.01 27.51
CA ILE A 30 0.28 8.24 26.60
C ILE A 30 1.64 8.35 27.32
N GLY A 31 1.66 8.87 28.55
CA GLY A 31 2.87 9.00 29.37
C GLY A 31 3.34 7.72 30.06
N ASP A 32 2.48 6.69 30.12
CA ASP A 32 2.79 5.43 30.81
C ASP A 32 3.49 4.41 29.88
N TYR A 33 3.52 4.69 28.58
CA TYR A 33 4.24 3.87 27.61
C TYR A 33 5.75 4.04 27.80
N ASN A 34 6.44 2.93 28.05
CA ASN A 34 7.88 2.93 28.33
C ASN A 34 8.69 2.15 27.27
N ASN A 35 10.02 2.11 27.45
CA ASN A 35 10.93 1.43 26.52
C ASN A 35 10.75 -0.10 26.48
N VAL A 36 10.19 -0.71 27.53
CA VAL A 36 9.85 -2.14 27.56
C VAL A 36 8.67 -2.38 26.63
N ASP A 37 7.61 -1.58 26.74
CA ASP A 37 6.44 -1.64 25.85
C ASP A 37 6.83 -1.53 24.37
N GLY A 38 7.68 -0.54 24.04
CA GLY A 38 8.17 -0.38 22.68
C GLY A 38 8.98 -1.59 22.17
N ARG A 39 9.68 -2.31 23.05
CA ARG A 39 10.44 -3.52 22.71
C ARG A 39 9.53 -4.73 22.54
N GLU A 40 8.60 -4.93 23.47
CA GLU A 40 7.60 -5.99 23.42
C GLU A 40 6.75 -5.86 22.16
N TYR A 41 6.30 -4.66 21.84
CA TYR A 41 5.53 -4.38 20.63
C TYR A 41 6.30 -4.77 19.37
N ARG A 42 7.58 -4.38 19.25
CA ARG A 42 8.42 -4.74 18.11
C ARG A 42 8.64 -6.25 17.99
N ASN A 43 8.88 -6.92 19.11
CA ASN A 43 9.05 -8.37 19.15
C ASN A 43 7.76 -9.10 18.74
N ALA A 44 6.62 -8.69 19.28
CA ALA A 44 5.30 -9.21 18.93
C ALA A 44 5.00 -9.00 17.44
N LEU A 45 5.17 -7.77 16.95
CA LEU A 45 4.96 -7.40 15.54
C LEU A 45 5.75 -8.31 14.58
N SER A 46 7.02 -8.61 14.89
CA SER A 46 7.86 -9.47 14.05
C SER A 46 7.40 -10.93 13.96
N LYS A 47 6.58 -11.39 14.90
CA LYS A 47 6.05 -12.76 14.97
C LYS A 47 4.67 -12.90 14.33
N LEU A 48 4.01 -11.80 13.97
CA LEU A 48 2.66 -11.86 13.42
C LEU A 48 2.62 -12.48 12.02
N PRO A 49 1.58 -13.29 11.71
CA PRO A 49 1.41 -13.87 10.39
C PRO A 49 0.94 -12.80 9.39
N SER A 50 1.41 -12.97 8.15
CA SER A 50 0.91 -12.22 6.99
C SER A 50 -0.56 -12.57 6.72
N ASN A 51 -1.32 -11.60 6.20
CA ASN A 51 -2.73 -11.78 5.83
C ASN A 51 -3.62 -12.36 6.94
N ARG A 52 -3.31 -12.09 8.22
CA ARG A 52 -4.01 -12.68 9.39
C ARG A 52 -5.53 -12.51 9.35
N THR A 53 -6.02 -11.37 8.88
CA THR A 53 -7.45 -11.07 8.77
C THR A 53 -8.12 -11.83 7.64
N LYS A 54 -7.36 -12.23 6.60
CA LYS A 54 -7.89 -12.98 5.46
C LYS A 54 -7.81 -14.49 5.68
N ASN A 55 -6.79 -14.96 6.40
CA ASN A 55 -6.53 -16.39 6.59
C ASN A 55 -7.49 -17.01 7.63
N PRO A 56 -8.29 -18.03 7.27
CA PRO A 56 -9.20 -18.71 8.21
C PRO A 56 -8.51 -19.25 9.47
N LYS A 57 -7.21 -19.56 9.41
CA LYS A 57 -6.45 -20.06 10.56
C LYS A 57 -6.30 -19.03 11.69
N TYR A 58 -6.41 -17.74 11.36
CA TYR A 58 -6.09 -16.62 12.26
C TYR A 58 -7.18 -15.57 12.37
N ARG A 59 -8.14 -15.51 11.43
CA ARG A 59 -9.15 -14.44 11.33
C ARG A 59 -9.94 -14.24 12.63
N ASP A 60 -10.33 -15.33 13.27
CA ASP A 60 -11.21 -15.31 14.45
C ASP A 60 -10.43 -15.45 15.77
N LYS A 61 -9.12 -15.16 15.75
CA LYS A 61 -8.22 -15.28 16.92
C LYS A 61 -7.66 -13.93 17.31
N THR A 62 -7.53 -13.72 18.62
CA THR A 62 -6.85 -12.55 19.17
C THR A 62 -5.35 -12.62 18.85
N LEU A 63 -4.69 -11.47 18.81
CA LEU A 63 -3.24 -11.39 18.59
C LEU A 63 -2.46 -12.15 19.65
N LYS A 64 -2.95 -12.18 20.90
CA LYS A 64 -2.33 -12.94 21.99
C LYS A 64 -2.36 -14.45 21.72
N GLU A 65 -3.49 -14.97 21.25
CA GLU A 65 -3.63 -16.38 20.85
C GLU A 65 -2.85 -16.73 19.58
N ILE A 66 -2.65 -15.77 18.68
CA ILE A 66 -1.82 -15.96 17.50
C ILE A 66 -0.34 -16.03 17.90
N LEU A 67 0.09 -15.18 18.83
CA LEU A 67 1.48 -15.11 19.29
C LEU A 67 1.89 -16.28 20.19
N SER A 68 0.93 -16.99 20.80
CA SER A 68 1.21 -18.24 21.52
C SER A 68 1.54 -19.41 20.60
N LYS A 69 1.26 -19.28 19.30
CA LYS A 69 1.63 -20.29 18.30
C LYS A 69 3.01 -20.02 17.74
N ASP A 70 3.77 -21.08 17.50
CA ASP A 70 4.99 -20.95 16.69
C ASP A 70 4.63 -20.81 15.21
N ILE A 71 4.93 -19.64 14.64
CA ILE A 71 4.62 -19.30 13.26
C ILE A 71 5.92 -19.36 12.45
N PRO A 72 6.00 -20.16 11.39
CA PRO A 72 7.18 -20.22 10.52
C PRO A 72 7.55 -18.84 9.97
N VAL A 73 8.85 -18.54 9.85
CA VAL A 73 9.34 -17.24 9.39
C VAL A 73 8.76 -16.84 8.03
N LYS A 74 8.56 -17.80 7.13
CA LYS A 74 7.97 -17.60 5.80
C LYS A 74 6.54 -17.06 5.82
N ASP A 75 5.78 -17.35 6.87
CA ASP A 75 4.38 -16.99 6.97
C ASP A 75 4.19 -15.64 7.70
N ARG A 76 5.27 -15.05 8.24
CA ARG A 76 5.26 -13.80 9.02
C ARG A 76 5.15 -12.57 8.12
N ILE A 77 4.72 -11.45 8.70
CA ILE A 77 4.69 -10.17 7.99
C ILE A 77 6.10 -9.73 7.56
N SER A 78 6.20 -9.21 6.34
CA SER A 78 7.47 -8.73 5.79
C SER A 78 8.05 -7.58 6.62
N GLN A 79 9.38 -7.40 6.56
CA GLN A 79 10.03 -6.25 7.20
C GLN A 79 9.46 -4.90 6.70
N THR A 80 9.05 -4.83 5.44
CA THR A 80 8.42 -3.63 4.85
C THR A 80 7.08 -3.33 5.53
N THR A 81 6.25 -4.36 5.74
CA THR A 81 4.97 -4.23 6.45
C THR A 81 5.19 -3.81 7.90
N GLN A 82 6.16 -4.42 8.59
CA GLN A 82 6.54 -4.06 9.96
C GLN A 82 6.95 -2.58 10.05
N LYS A 83 7.80 -2.12 9.11
CA LYS A 83 8.23 -0.71 9.02
C LYS A 83 7.07 0.25 8.81
N LEU A 84 6.12 -0.11 7.94
CA LEU A 84 4.95 0.73 7.65
C LEU A 84 4.07 0.90 8.90
N ILE A 85 3.74 -0.20 9.59
CA ILE A 85 2.94 -0.18 10.82
C ILE A 85 3.66 0.64 11.90
N ASN A 86 4.95 0.36 12.14
CA ASN A 86 5.71 1.08 13.15
C ASN A 86 5.87 2.58 12.83
N SER A 87 5.88 2.97 11.55
CA SER A 87 5.96 4.40 11.18
C SER A 87 4.72 5.18 11.60
N LYS A 88 3.53 4.55 11.61
CA LYS A 88 2.28 5.20 12.03
C LYS A 88 2.28 5.48 13.51
N ILE A 89 2.66 4.48 14.31
CA ILE A 89 2.76 4.60 15.77
C ILE A 89 3.86 5.59 16.15
N SER A 90 5.06 5.44 15.60
CA SER A 90 6.16 6.37 15.88
C SER A 90 5.81 7.80 15.47
N GLY A 91 5.13 8.01 14.34
CA GLY A 91 4.65 9.32 13.91
C GLY A 91 3.68 9.96 14.91
N PHE A 92 2.75 9.19 15.47
CA PHE A 92 1.84 9.68 16.51
C PHE A 92 2.56 10.02 17.82
N PHE A 93 3.48 9.17 18.29
CA PHE A 93 4.24 9.47 19.50
C PHE A 93 5.22 10.64 19.32
N ASN A 94 5.67 10.94 18.10
CA ASN A 94 6.39 12.20 17.82
C ASN A 94 5.44 13.39 17.96
N TYR A 95 4.24 13.33 17.38
CA TYR A 95 3.23 14.37 17.57
C TYR A 95 2.91 14.59 19.05
N CYS A 96 2.76 13.52 19.85
CA CYS A 96 2.51 13.67 21.28
C CYS A 96 3.70 14.28 22.03
N LEU A 97 4.92 14.00 21.60
CA LEU A 97 6.12 14.62 22.18
C LEU A 97 6.18 16.13 21.87
N ASP A 98 5.78 16.53 20.67
CA ASP A 98 5.77 17.93 20.24
C ASP A 98 4.65 18.73 20.92
N GLU A 99 3.43 18.17 21.02
CA GLU A 99 2.24 18.88 21.53
C GLU A 99 1.96 18.67 23.03
N TYR A 100 2.42 17.56 23.60
CA TYR A 100 2.17 17.18 25.01
C TYR A 100 3.49 16.81 25.74
N PRO A 101 4.50 17.69 25.74
CA PRO A 101 5.81 17.41 26.33
C PRO A 101 5.75 17.12 27.83
N ASP A 102 4.73 17.64 28.53
CA ASP A 102 4.51 17.40 29.97
C ASP A 102 4.16 15.94 30.29
N TYR A 103 3.66 15.20 29.29
CA TYR A 103 3.26 13.80 29.44
C TYR A 103 4.22 12.83 28.75
N VAL A 104 4.84 13.23 27.63
CA VAL A 104 5.67 12.34 26.80
C VAL A 104 7.09 12.88 26.72
N GLY A 105 7.96 12.41 27.62
CA GLY A 105 9.38 12.82 27.63
C GLY A 105 10.22 12.22 26.49
N SER A 106 9.80 11.11 25.88
CA SER A 106 10.50 10.51 24.74
C SER A 106 9.63 9.57 23.91
N ASN A 107 9.93 9.42 22.61
CA ASN A 107 9.24 8.46 21.75
C ASN A 107 9.83 7.05 21.89
N VAL A 108 9.16 6.18 22.64
CA VAL A 108 9.58 4.78 22.90
C VAL A 108 9.42 3.85 21.68
N PHE A 109 8.68 4.28 20.66
CA PHE A 109 8.46 3.58 19.39
C PHE A 109 9.38 4.07 18.27
N ARG A 110 10.30 5.01 18.56
CA ARG A 110 11.25 5.54 17.59
C ARG A 110 12.07 4.42 16.96
N LYS A 111 12.39 4.60 15.67
CA LYS A 111 13.30 3.68 14.96
C LYS A 111 14.62 3.59 15.69
N LYS A 112 15.00 2.40 16.15
CA LYS A 112 16.42 2.08 16.36
C LYS A 112 17.02 1.84 14.98
N TYR A 113 18.16 2.47 14.70
CA TYR A 113 18.87 2.43 13.41
C TYR A 113 18.75 1.07 12.73
N GLN A 114 18.08 1.04 11.58
CA GLN A 114 18.09 -0.11 10.67
C GLN A 114 18.88 0.31 9.45
N GLN A 115 19.84 -0.51 9.04
CA GLN A 115 20.58 -0.35 7.80
C GLN A 115 19.59 -0.14 6.66
N VAL A 116 19.63 1.04 6.05
CA VAL A 116 18.86 1.34 4.85
C VAL A 116 19.60 0.63 3.72
N SER A 117 18.94 -0.31 3.05
CA SER A 117 19.55 -0.89 1.85
C SER A 117 19.83 0.22 0.86
N SER A 118 21.09 0.34 0.42
CA SER A 118 21.51 1.33 -0.59
C SER A 118 20.80 1.12 -1.94
N VAL A 119 20.39 -0.11 -2.23
CA VAL A 119 19.65 -0.49 -3.44
C VAL A 119 18.15 -0.21 -3.25
N LYS A 120 17.55 0.57 -4.15
CA LYS A 120 16.11 0.83 -4.13
C LYS A 120 15.39 -0.48 -4.47
N LEU A 121 14.28 -0.77 -3.79
CA LEU A 121 13.48 -1.98 -4.03
C LEU A 121 13.06 -2.17 -5.50
N LYS A 122 12.87 -1.06 -6.24
CA LYS A 122 12.56 -1.09 -7.67
C LYS A 122 13.70 -1.67 -8.51
N ASP A 123 14.95 -1.43 -8.10
CA ASP A 123 16.15 -1.88 -8.81
C ASP A 123 16.45 -3.36 -8.50
N LYS A 124 15.70 -3.96 -7.56
CA LYS A 124 15.72 -5.41 -7.27
C LYS A 124 14.68 -6.21 -8.03
N LYS A 125 13.72 -5.54 -8.70
CA LYS A 125 12.74 -6.23 -9.53
C LYS A 125 13.35 -6.42 -10.91
N GLU A 126 13.28 -7.64 -11.42
CA GLU A 126 13.62 -7.92 -12.81
C GLU A 126 12.64 -7.19 -13.72
N TYR A 127 13.18 -6.64 -14.81
CA TYR A 127 12.40 -6.04 -15.88
C TYR A 127 12.06 -7.13 -16.89
N PHE A 128 10.90 -7.00 -17.54
CA PHE A 128 10.60 -7.86 -18.68
C PHE A 128 11.56 -7.54 -19.82
N THR A 129 12.15 -8.59 -20.38
CA THR A 129 12.93 -8.51 -21.62
C THR A 129 11.99 -8.40 -22.83
N ASP A 130 12.53 -8.03 -23.99
CA ASP A 130 11.77 -8.04 -25.24
C ASP A 130 11.23 -9.43 -25.56
N GLU A 131 11.98 -10.48 -25.24
CA GLU A 131 11.56 -11.88 -25.39
C GLU A 131 10.36 -12.21 -24.49
N ASP A 132 10.38 -11.76 -23.23
CA ASP A 132 9.24 -11.92 -22.31
C ASP A 132 8.00 -11.20 -22.85
N LEU A 133 8.15 -9.98 -23.37
CA LEU A 133 7.04 -9.21 -23.94
C LEU A 133 6.47 -9.90 -25.18
N HIS A 134 7.32 -10.42 -26.08
CA HIS A 134 6.86 -11.18 -27.23
C HIS A 134 6.13 -12.47 -26.84
N LEU A 135 6.55 -13.12 -25.75
CA LEU A 135 5.86 -14.29 -25.22
C LEU A 135 4.50 -13.94 -24.61
N ILE A 136 4.45 -12.88 -23.79
CA ILE A 136 3.22 -12.42 -23.11
C ILE A 136 2.17 -11.95 -24.13
N PHE A 137 2.58 -11.16 -25.12
CA PHE A 137 1.69 -10.58 -26.14
C PHE A 137 1.61 -11.41 -27.43
N ASN A 138 1.99 -12.69 -27.39
CA ASN A 138 1.88 -13.57 -28.54
C ASN A 138 0.40 -13.72 -28.94
N PRO A 139 -0.01 -13.34 -30.18
CA PRO A 139 -1.42 -13.37 -30.58
C PRO A 139 -2.08 -14.74 -30.46
N LYS A 140 -1.29 -15.83 -30.58
CA LYS A 140 -1.79 -17.21 -30.51
C LYS A 140 -2.11 -17.67 -29.09
N THR A 141 -1.58 -17.02 -28.06
CA THR A 141 -1.84 -17.37 -26.65
C THR A 141 -2.64 -16.28 -25.97
N PHE A 142 -2.30 -15.01 -26.21
CA PHE A 142 -2.92 -13.84 -25.58
C PHE A 142 -4.41 -13.71 -25.94
N LEU A 143 -4.77 -13.80 -27.23
CA LEU A 143 -6.18 -13.63 -27.66
C LEU A 143 -7.07 -14.80 -27.19
N PRO A 144 -6.69 -16.08 -27.38
CA PRO A 144 -7.52 -17.18 -26.88
C PRO A 144 -7.68 -17.16 -25.36
N TYR A 145 -6.64 -16.79 -24.61
CA TYR A 145 -6.72 -16.67 -23.15
C TYR A 145 -7.77 -15.64 -22.69
N ILE A 146 -7.99 -14.58 -23.46
CA ILE A 146 -8.95 -13.52 -23.12
C ILE A 146 -10.34 -13.84 -23.65
N PHE A 147 -10.47 -14.20 -24.93
CA PHE A 147 -11.75 -14.29 -25.62
C PHE A 147 -12.38 -15.68 -25.62
N GLU A 148 -11.58 -16.74 -25.50
CA GLU A 148 -12.04 -18.14 -25.54
C GLU A 148 -12.09 -18.79 -24.14
N ASN A 149 -11.70 -18.04 -23.11
CA ASN A 149 -11.68 -18.53 -21.73
C ASN A 149 -13.09 -18.60 -21.14
N GLN A 150 -13.65 -19.81 -21.10
CA GLN A 150 -14.96 -20.11 -20.51
C GLN A 150 -15.10 -19.75 -19.02
N PHE A 151 -13.99 -19.55 -18.29
CA PHE A 151 -13.99 -19.20 -16.87
C PHE A 151 -13.97 -17.69 -16.62
N SER A 152 -13.68 -16.86 -17.63
CA SER A 152 -13.66 -15.40 -17.50
C SER A 152 -14.74 -14.75 -18.36
N LYS A 153 -15.69 -14.08 -17.71
CA LYS A 153 -16.71 -13.25 -18.39
C LYS A 153 -16.20 -11.84 -18.72
N ILE A 154 -15.05 -11.46 -18.17
CA ILE A 154 -14.44 -10.14 -18.38
C ILE A 154 -13.38 -10.30 -19.46
N GLN A 155 -13.54 -9.59 -20.58
CA GLN A 155 -12.68 -9.74 -21.77
C GLN A 155 -11.95 -8.43 -22.09
N TYR A 156 -12.70 -7.37 -22.44
CA TYR A 156 -12.12 -6.11 -22.91
C TYR A 156 -11.13 -5.44 -21.94
N PRO A 157 -11.36 -5.38 -20.62
CA PRO A 157 -10.36 -4.85 -19.70
C PRO A 157 -9.04 -5.63 -19.72
N TYR A 158 -9.10 -6.97 -19.81
CA TYR A 158 -7.90 -7.80 -19.91
C TYR A 158 -7.18 -7.69 -21.25
N TYR A 159 -7.89 -7.25 -22.29
CA TYR A 159 -7.28 -6.92 -23.57
C TYR A 159 -6.59 -5.55 -23.53
N PHE A 160 -7.33 -4.49 -23.18
CA PHE A 160 -6.83 -3.12 -23.30
C PHE A 160 -5.84 -2.71 -22.21
N ILE A 161 -6.06 -3.14 -20.95
CA ILE A 161 -5.22 -2.68 -19.83
C ILE A 161 -3.75 -3.09 -20.01
N PRO A 162 -3.40 -4.34 -20.33
CA PRO A 162 -1.99 -4.72 -20.53
C PRO A 162 -1.32 -3.97 -21.69
N ILE A 163 -2.06 -3.78 -22.80
CA ILE A 163 -1.57 -3.05 -23.97
C ILE A 163 -1.27 -1.60 -23.59
N LEU A 164 -2.24 -0.90 -23.01
CA LEU A 164 -2.08 0.48 -22.57
C LEU A 164 -0.98 0.61 -21.50
N ALA A 165 -0.85 -0.35 -20.59
CA ALA A 165 0.19 -0.33 -19.55
C ALA A 165 1.60 -0.37 -20.13
N VAL A 166 1.83 -1.18 -21.17
CA VAL A 166 3.14 -1.28 -21.83
C VAL A 166 3.49 0.00 -22.59
N PHE A 167 2.53 0.57 -23.33
CA PHE A 167 2.79 1.77 -24.15
C PHE A 167 2.85 3.07 -23.35
N THR A 168 2.04 3.20 -22.30
CA THR A 168 1.90 4.47 -21.56
C THR A 168 2.68 4.51 -20.25
N GLY A 169 3.09 3.36 -19.72
CA GLY A 169 3.72 3.26 -18.40
C GLY A 169 2.81 3.72 -17.24
N CYS A 170 1.49 3.80 -17.47
CA CYS A 170 0.54 4.20 -16.45
C CYS A 170 0.44 3.16 -15.34
N ARG A 171 0.09 3.63 -14.13
CA ARG A 171 -0.36 2.73 -13.06
C ARG A 171 -1.67 2.10 -13.48
N ILE A 172 -1.90 0.86 -13.04
CA ILE A 172 -3.13 0.14 -13.36
C ILE A 172 -4.38 0.93 -12.93
N GLU A 173 -4.33 1.59 -11.77
CA GLU A 173 -5.45 2.40 -11.30
C GLU A 173 -5.72 3.60 -12.22
N GLU A 174 -4.68 4.23 -12.75
CA GLU A 174 -4.80 5.35 -13.69
C GLU A 174 -5.44 4.89 -15.01
N ILE A 175 -5.15 3.67 -15.48
CA ILE A 175 -5.78 3.11 -16.69
C ILE A 175 -7.24 2.75 -16.41
N CYS A 176 -7.52 2.12 -15.27
CA CYS A 176 -8.88 1.69 -14.89
C CYS A 176 -9.83 2.88 -14.63
N MET A 177 -9.31 4.06 -14.33
CA MET A 177 -10.10 5.29 -14.14
C MET A 177 -10.25 6.13 -15.41
N MET A 178 -9.67 5.69 -16.54
CA MET A 178 -9.73 6.40 -17.82
C MET A 178 -11.18 6.57 -18.29
N ARG A 179 -11.55 7.79 -18.67
CA ARG A 179 -12.86 8.09 -19.25
C ARG A 179 -12.72 8.63 -20.65
N VAL A 180 -13.80 8.56 -21.42
CA VAL A 180 -13.85 9.07 -22.80
C VAL A 180 -13.51 10.57 -22.85
N LYS A 181 -13.95 11.34 -21.86
CA LYS A 181 -13.65 12.79 -21.77
C LYS A 181 -12.16 13.11 -21.55
N ASP A 182 -11.39 12.17 -21.01
CA ASP A 182 -9.97 12.36 -20.70
C ASP A 182 -9.07 12.04 -21.91
N VAL A 183 -9.66 11.46 -22.96
CA VAL A 183 -8.99 11.15 -24.23
C VAL A 183 -9.35 12.23 -25.24
N ILE A 184 -8.42 13.13 -25.51
CA ILE A 184 -8.64 14.26 -26.39
C ILE A 184 -7.60 14.31 -27.51
N LYS A 185 -7.90 15.04 -28.58
CA LYS A 185 -6.96 15.24 -29.68
C LYS A 185 -6.30 16.61 -29.54
N GLU A 186 -5.00 16.64 -29.29
CA GLU A 186 -4.19 17.86 -29.24
C GLU A 186 -3.17 17.84 -30.38
N ASN A 187 -3.12 18.89 -31.20
CA ASN A 187 -2.19 19.02 -32.32
C ASN A 187 -2.16 17.80 -33.27
N GLY A 188 -3.32 17.16 -33.48
CA GLY A 188 -3.43 15.99 -34.37
C GLY A 188 -3.16 14.64 -33.70
N VAL A 189 -2.68 14.61 -32.46
CA VAL A 189 -2.33 13.39 -31.70
C VAL A 189 -3.37 13.14 -30.61
N TRP A 190 -3.78 11.88 -30.43
CA TRP A 190 -4.62 11.49 -29.30
C TRP A 190 -3.80 11.47 -28.02
N VAL A 191 -4.32 12.08 -26.96
CA VAL A 191 -3.66 12.14 -25.68
C VAL A 191 -4.60 11.74 -24.55
N TYR A 192 -4.06 11.04 -23.56
CA TYR A 192 -4.73 10.76 -22.30
C TYR A 192 -4.29 11.78 -21.24
N LYS A 193 -5.26 12.54 -20.71
CA LYS A 193 -5.04 13.51 -19.63
C LYS A 193 -5.36 12.88 -18.27
N ILE A 194 -4.32 12.65 -17.47
CA ILE A 194 -4.45 12.11 -16.11
C ILE A 194 -4.52 13.28 -15.13
N ARG A 195 -5.68 13.54 -14.55
CA ARG A 195 -5.94 14.60 -13.56
C ARG A 195 -6.77 14.05 -12.41
N GLU A 196 -6.64 14.64 -11.22
CA GLU A 196 -7.57 14.37 -10.12
C GLU A 196 -8.80 15.28 -10.27
N GLU A 197 -9.97 14.68 -10.35
CA GLU A 197 -11.25 15.36 -10.49
C GLU A 197 -12.21 14.91 -9.38
N GLY A 198 -13.08 15.82 -8.94
CA GLY A 198 -14.05 15.60 -7.87
C GLY A 198 -13.68 16.31 -6.57
N GLU A 199 -14.56 16.19 -5.58
CA GLU A 199 -14.33 16.76 -4.25
C GLU A 199 -13.49 15.82 -3.38
N TYR A 200 -12.80 16.38 -2.39
CA TYR A 200 -11.96 15.60 -1.48
C TYR A 200 -12.79 14.54 -0.73
N GLY A 201 -12.46 13.26 -0.92
CA GLY A 201 -13.20 12.13 -0.35
C GLY A 201 -14.30 11.55 -1.25
N GLU A 202 -14.65 12.25 -2.33
CA GLU A 202 -15.59 11.84 -3.38
C GLU A 202 -14.92 12.02 -4.75
N GLU A 203 -13.62 11.71 -4.84
CA GLU A 203 -12.88 11.89 -6.09
C GLU A 203 -13.35 10.89 -7.15
N GLU A 204 -13.61 11.42 -8.33
CA GLU A 204 -14.02 10.71 -9.52
C GLU A 204 -12.83 10.05 -10.23
N THR A 205 -11.68 10.73 -10.20
CA THR A 205 -10.38 10.21 -10.63
C THR A 205 -9.34 10.61 -9.59
N GLN A 206 -8.39 9.73 -9.32
CA GLN A 206 -7.39 9.97 -8.26
C GLN A 206 -5.98 9.90 -8.81
N VAL A 207 -5.14 10.84 -8.39
CA VAL A 207 -3.69 10.74 -8.56
C VAL A 207 -2.99 10.61 -7.21
N LYS A 208 -1.73 10.20 -7.23
CA LYS A 208 -0.96 10.01 -6.00
C LYS A 208 -0.60 11.33 -5.32
N ASN A 209 -0.30 12.35 -6.12
CA ASN A 209 0.00 13.72 -5.73
C ASN A 209 -0.18 14.63 -6.95
N SER A 210 -0.22 15.95 -6.75
CA SER A 210 -0.33 16.93 -7.84
C SER A 210 0.72 16.76 -8.94
N TYR A 211 1.94 16.35 -8.58
CA TYR A 211 3.02 16.08 -9.53
C TYR A 211 2.80 14.83 -10.41
N SER A 212 1.79 14.01 -10.11
CA SER A 212 1.47 12.82 -10.92
C SER A 212 0.53 13.13 -12.08
N GLU A 213 -0.04 14.34 -12.10
CA GLU A 213 -0.86 14.84 -13.21
C GLU A 213 0.00 15.02 -14.46
N ARG A 214 -0.40 14.38 -15.55
CA ARG A 214 0.37 14.38 -16.81
C ARG A 214 -0.51 14.15 -18.03
N THR A 215 0.03 14.49 -19.19
CA THR A 215 -0.59 14.22 -20.49
C THR A 215 0.28 13.21 -21.21
N LEU A 216 -0.31 12.12 -21.71
CA LEU A 216 0.41 11.04 -22.39
C LEU A 216 -0.13 10.87 -23.81
N PRO A 217 0.73 10.72 -24.83
CA PRO A 217 0.28 10.33 -26.16
C PRO A 217 -0.26 8.90 -26.14
N LEU A 218 -1.29 8.64 -26.94
CA LEU A 218 -1.87 7.32 -27.21
C LEU A 218 -1.52 6.85 -28.62
#